data_AF-A2YE98-F1
#
_entry.id   AF-A2YE98-F1
#
_cell.length_a   1.000
_cell.length_b   1.000
_cell.length_c   1.000
_cell.angle_alpha   90.00
_cell.angle_beta   90.00
_cell.angle_gamma   90.00
#
_symmetry.space_group_name_H-M   'P 1'
#
loop_
_entity.id
_entity.type
_entity.pdbx_description
1 polymer ?
#
loop_
_entity_poly.entity_id
_entity_poly.type
_entity_poly.pdbx_seq_one_letter_code
_entity_poly.pdbx_strand_id
1 'polypeptide(L)'
;MGKGQAWVNGHLIGRYWSYKASGNCGGCSYAGTYSEKKCQANCGDASQRWYHVPRSWLNPSGNLVVLLEEFGGDLSGVTLMTRTT
;
A
#
# COMPACT_ATOMS: atom_id res chain seq x y z
N MET A 1 10.57 0.75 -4.23
CA MET A 1 10.30 1.94 -3.40
C MET A 1 10.53 1.62 -1.93
N GLY A 2 11.07 2.56 -1.16
CA GLY A 2 11.41 2.46 0.25
C GLY A 2 10.39 3.15 1.14
N LYS A 3 10.44 4.49 1.24
CA LYS A 3 9.55 5.31 2.08
C LYS A 3 9.40 6.69 1.46
N GLY A 4 8.20 7.26 1.53
CA GLY A 4 8.02 8.63 1.07
C GLY A 4 6.58 9.05 0.94
N GLN A 5 6.30 9.91 -0.04
CA GLN A 5 4.98 10.45 -0.32
C GLN A 5 4.66 10.38 -1.80
N ALA A 6 3.38 10.21 -2.11
CA ALA A 6 2.89 10.09 -3.47
C ALA A 6 1.75 11.06 -3.74
N TRP A 7 1.70 11.59 -4.96
CA TRP A 7 0.63 12.44 -5.46
C TRP A 7 0.18 12.00 -6.84
N VAL A 8 -1.08 12.28 -7.15
CA VAL A 8 -1.60 12.24 -8.51
C VAL A 8 -2.36 13.53 -8.79
N ASN A 9 -2.03 14.20 -9.90
CA ASN A 9 -2.65 15.46 -10.30
C ASN A 9 -2.70 16.53 -9.18
N GLY A 10 -1.65 16.59 -8.34
CA GLY A 10 -1.58 17.50 -7.19
C GLY A 10 -2.31 17.02 -5.93
N HIS A 11 -3.11 15.96 -6.00
CA HIS A 11 -3.76 15.36 -4.83
C HIS A 11 -2.81 14.39 -4.11
N LEU A 12 -2.69 14.55 -2.79
CA LEU A 12 -1.87 13.68 -1.95
C LEU A 12 -2.55 12.31 -1.81
N ILE A 13 -1.92 11.26 -2.36
CA ILE A 13 -2.29 9.85 -2.14
C ILE A 13 -1.98 9.47 -0.70
N GLY A 14 -0.86 9.96 -0.17
CA GLY A 14 -0.44 9.76 1.20
C GLY A 14 1.02 9.36 1.32
N ARG A 15 1.37 8.90 2.52
CA ARG A 15 2.69 8.34 2.81
C ARG A 15 2.74 6.87 2.38
N TYR A 16 3.82 6.48 1.71
CA TYR A 16 4.13 5.06 1.48
C TYR A 16 5.33 4.64 2.31
N TRP A 17 5.34 3.37 2.71
CA TRP A 17 6.45 2.76 3.41
C TRP A 17 6.46 1.24 3.22
N SER A 18 7.50 0.74 2.57
CA SER A 18 7.71 -0.68 2.27
C SER A 18 8.34 -1.45 3.44
N TYR A 19 8.09 -1.06 4.70
CA TYR A 19 8.60 -1.82 5.85
C TYR A 19 7.89 -3.17 5.94
N LYS A 20 8.59 -4.21 6.39
CA LYS A 20 7.99 -5.54 6.50
C LYS A 20 7.07 -5.64 7.72
N ALA A 21 5.87 -6.19 7.54
CA ALA A 21 4.97 -6.51 8.63
C ALA A 21 5.54 -7.64 9.49
N SER A 22 5.54 -7.43 10.80
CA SER A 22 5.89 -8.41 11.82
C SER A 22 4.68 -8.75 12.69
N GLY A 23 4.64 -9.96 13.21
CA GLY A 23 3.52 -10.45 14.01
C GLY A 23 3.47 -11.97 14.03
N ASN A 24 2.37 -12.51 14.55
CA ASN A 24 2.08 -13.93 14.51
C ASN A 24 0.92 -14.18 13.55
N CYS A 25 1.25 -14.40 12.28
CA CYS A 25 0.26 -14.69 11.24
C CYS A 25 0.13 -16.20 11.06
N GLY A 26 -0.95 -16.77 11.57
CA GLY A 26 -1.29 -18.19 11.41
C GLY A 26 -2.75 -18.36 11.00
N GLY A 27 -3.14 -19.62 10.74
CA GLY A 27 -4.55 -19.94 10.53
C GLY A 27 -5.36 -19.60 11.79
N CYS A 28 -6.55 -19.01 11.61
CA CYS A 28 -7.43 -18.67 12.73
C CYS A 28 -8.84 -19.20 12.50
N SER A 29 -9.58 -19.38 13.60
CA SER A 29 -10.99 -19.78 13.59
C SER A 29 -11.89 -18.65 14.05
N TYR A 30 -13.09 -18.57 13.48
CA TYR A 30 -14.13 -17.61 13.90
C TYR A 30 -14.61 -17.88 15.32
N ALA A 31 -14.54 -19.13 15.80
CA ALA A 31 -15.03 -19.52 17.12
C ALA A 31 -14.13 -18.97 18.26
N GLY A 32 -14.75 -18.67 19.39
CA GLY A 32 -14.08 -18.16 20.60
C GLY A 32 -13.80 -16.66 20.60
N THR A 33 -13.45 -16.10 21.76
CA THR A 33 -13.22 -14.66 21.95
C THR A 33 -12.16 -14.13 20.97
N TYR A 34 -12.41 -12.95 20.42
CA TYR A 34 -11.51 -12.27 19.50
C TYR A 34 -10.50 -11.39 20.25
N SER A 35 -9.30 -11.26 19.67
CA SER A 35 -8.33 -10.22 19.97
C SER A 35 -7.72 -9.72 18.67
N GLU A 36 -7.16 -8.52 18.68
CA GLU A 36 -6.55 -7.86 17.52
C GLU A 36 -5.38 -8.65 16.92
N LYS A 37 -4.83 -9.61 17.66
CA LYS A 37 -3.72 -10.48 17.24
C LYS A 37 -4.18 -11.86 16.73
N LYS A 38 -5.46 -12.22 16.87
CA LYS A 38 -5.97 -13.58 16.59
C LYS A 38 -5.88 -13.99 15.12
N CYS A 39 -6.16 -13.06 14.21
CA CYS A 39 -6.28 -13.32 12.77
C CYS A 39 -5.43 -12.34 11.96
N GLN A 40 -4.16 -12.15 12.36
CA GLN A 40 -3.23 -11.32 11.60
C GLN A 40 -2.85 -12.02 10.29
N ALA A 41 -2.59 -11.21 9.25
CA ALA A 41 -2.20 -11.69 7.92
C ALA A 41 -1.04 -10.84 7.37
N ASN A 42 -0.43 -11.32 6.27
CA ASN A 42 0.63 -10.63 5.52
C ASN A 42 1.95 -10.42 6.29
N CYS A 43 2.24 -11.23 7.31
CA CYS A 43 3.55 -11.20 7.97
C CYS A 43 4.67 -11.55 6.97
N GLY A 44 5.78 -10.82 7.02
CA GLY A 44 6.93 -10.99 6.11
C GLY A 44 6.85 -10.19 4.81
N ASP A 45 5.64 -9.78 4.41
CA ASP A 45 5.40 -8.87 3.29
C ASP A 45 5.55 -7.40 3.69
N ALA A 46 5.55 -6.49 2.72
CA ALA A 46 5.40 -5.06 3.00
C ALA A 46 4.08 -4.82 3.73
N SER A 47 4.15 -4.12 4.86
CA SER A 47 3.00 -3.74 5.70
C SER A 47 1.87 -3.09 4.91
N GLN A 48 2.24 -2.30 3.89
CA GLN A 48 1.34 -1.83 2.86
C GLN A 48 2.06 -1.79 1.51
N ARG A 49 1.64 -2.67 0.60
CA ARG A 49 2.15 -2.73 -0.78
C ARG A 49 1.37 -1.84 -1.74
N TRP A 50 0.06 -1.73 -1.56
CA TRP A 50 -0.82 -0.98 -2.45
C TRP A 50 -1.31 0.31 -1.80
N TYR A 51 -1.28 1.39 -2.57
CA TYR A 51 -1.71 2.73 -2.15
C TYR A 51 -2.89 3.13 -3.02
N HIS A 52 -4.01 3.46 -2.37
CA HIS A 52 -5.26 3.69 -3.07
C HIS A 52 -5.21 5.01 -3.83
N VAL A 53 -5.48 4.94 -5.14
CA VAL A 53 -5.73 6.10 -5.99
C VAL A 53 -7.23 6.17 -6.29
N PRO A 54 -7.96 7.16 -5.74
CA PRO A 54 -9.36 7.38 -6.06
C PRO A 54 -9.55 7.63 -7.56
N ARG A 55 -10.51 6.92 -8.16
CA ARG A 55 -10.79 7.04 -9.60
C ARG A 55 -11.21 8.47 -9.99
N SER A 56 -11.86 9.19 -9.07
CA SER A 56 -12.26 10.58 -9.26
C SER A 56 -11.09 11.58 -9.31
N TRP A 57 -9.87 11.18 -8.97
CA TRP A 57 -8.68 12.03 -9.08
C TRP A 57 -8.00 11.91 -10.45
N LEU A 58 -8.47 10.99 -11.31
CA LEU A 58 -7.87 10.72 -12.61
C LEU A 58 -8.66 11.39 -13.74
N ASN A 59 -7.92 11.95 -14.68
CA ASN A 59 -8.41 12.36 -16.00
C ASN A 59 -8.38 11.16 -16.97
N PRO A 60 -9.12 11.21 -18.09
CA PRO A 60 -9.05 10.18 -19.13
C PRO A 60 -7.64 9.96 -19.69
N SER A 61 -6.81 11.01 -19.73
CA SER A 61 -5.41 10.96 -20.15
C SER A 61 -4.62 12.10 -19.50
N GLY A 62 -3.29 12.11 -19.65
CA GLY A 62 -2.44 13.20 -19.17
C GLY A 62 -2.33 13.31 -17.65
N ASN A 63 -2.49 12.21 -16.92
CA ASN A 63 -2.33 12.19 -15.46
C ASN A 63 -0.85 12.31 -15.07
N LEU A 64 -0.55 13.17 -14.11
CA LEU A 64 0.77 13.32 -13.53
C LEU A 64 0.85 12.56 -12.20
N VAL A 65 1.79 11.63 -12.07
CA VAL A 65 2.13 10.98 -10.81
C VAL A 65 3.47 11.52 -10.32
N VAL A 66 3.52 11.98 -9.07
CA VAL A 66 4.74 12.47 -8.43
C VAL A 66 5.05 11.61 -7.22
N LEU A 67 6.31 11.20 -7.09
CA LEU A 67 6.81 10.42 -5.97
C LEU A 67 8.00 11.15 -5.35
N LEU A 68 7.93 11.40 -4.05
CA LEU A 68 9.09 11.75 -3.24
C LEU A 68 9.58 10.47 -2.57
N GLU A 69 10.84 10.09 -2.79
CA GLU A 69 11.46 8.89 -2.21
C GLU A 69 12.57 9.30 -1.24
N GLU A 70 12.43 8.87 0.01
CA GLU A 70 13.28 9.25 1.14
C GLU A 70 14.44 8.29 1.34
N PHE A 71 14.24 6.99 1.12
CA PHE A 71 15.22 5.94 1.44
C PHE A 71 15.92 5.35 0.22
N GLY A 72 15.51 5.79 -0.97
CA GLY A 72 15.95 5.22 -2.23
C GLY A 72 15.08 4.04 -2.67
N GLY A 73 14.94 3.89 -3.97
CA GLY A 73 14.11 2.84 -4.55
C GLY A 73 14.17 2.87 -6.07
N ASP A 74 13.88 1.73 -6.68
CA ASP A 74 13.74 1.64 -8.13
C ASP A 74 12.31 2.01 -8.55
N LEU A 75 12.21 3.07 -9.35
CA LEU A 75 10.95 3.57 -9.92
C LEU A 75 10.40 2.66 -11.02
N SER A 76 11.22 1.83 -11.66
CA SER A 76 10.80 0.94 -12.75
C SER A 76 9.74 -0.07 -12.33
N GLY A 77 9.71 -0.43 -11.04
CA GLY A 77 8.74 -1.34 -10.45
C GLY A 77 7.41 -0.69 -10.03
N VAL A 78 7.24 0.62 -10.20
CA VAL A 78 6.00 1.32 -9.85
C VAL A 78 4.98 1.16 -10.98
N THR A 79 3.85 0.53 -10.67
CA THR A 79 2.77 0.30 -11.63
C THR A 79 1.40 0.64 -11.05
N LEU A 80 0.48 1.05 -11.91
CA LEU A 80 -0.95 1.13 -11.58
C LEU A 80 -1.57 -0.26 -11.67
N MET A 81 -2.40 -0.60 -10.68
CA MET A 81 -3.08 -1.89 -10.60
C MET A 81 -4.58 -1.69 -10.48
N THR A 82 -5.34 -2.57 -11.13
CA THR A 82 -6.80 -2.63 -10.98
C THR A 82 -7.15 -3.70 -9.95
N ARG A 83 -7.91 -3.32 -8.92
CA ARG A 83 -8.49 -4.28 -7.98
C ARG A 83 -9.81 -4.79 -8.53
N THR A 84 -9.91 -6.09 -8.76
CA THR A 84 -11.16 -6.79 -9.07
C THR A 84 -11.72 -7.42 -7.79
N THR A 85 -13.04 -7.47 -7.70
CA THR A 85 -13.79 -8.19 -6.65
C THR A 85 -14.23 -9.55 -7.15
#